data_AF-A0ABD0KH02-F1
#
_entry.id   AF-A0ABD0KH02-F1
#
_cell.length_a   1.000
_cell.length_b   1.000
_cell.length_c   1.000
_cell.angle_alpha   90.00
_cell.angle_beta   90.00
_cell.angle_gamma   90.00
#
_symmetry.space_group_name_H-M   'P 1'
#
loop_
_entity.id
_entity.type
_entity.pdbx_description
1 polymer ?
#
loop_
_entity_poly.entity_id
_entity_poly.type
_entity_poly.pdbx_seq_one_letter_code
_entity_poly.pdbx_strand_id
1 'polypeptide(L)'
;ESDNLWWDAFATEFFEDDASLTLTFCLEDGPKRYTIGRTLIPRYFRSIFEGGVTDLHYVLKYPKESFHNTTITLDCEQALMVTQHGKPMFPNVITEGRLILEFTFDDLMRIRSWHFAIRQHRELVPRSVIALQQDPAMIEQMSKNITRQGLTNYTLNFLR
;
A
#
# COMPACT_ATOMS: atom_id res chain seq x y z
N GLU A 1 -9.41 -18.12 -10.95
CA GLU A 1 -8.73 -17.79 -12.23
C GLU A 1 -9.08 -16.38 -12.69
N SER A 2 -10.37 -16.00 -12.71
CA SER A 2 -10.83 -14.64 -13.05
C SER A 2 -10.18 -13.53 -12.20
N ASP A 3 -9.97 -13.75 -10.90
CA ASP A 3 -9.33 -12.75 -10.03
C ASP A 3 -7.85 -12.51 -10.39
N ASN A 4 -7.13 -13.55 -10.84
CA ASN A 4 -5.74 -13.38 -11.29
C ASN A 4 -5.69 -12.55 -12.57
N LEU A 5 -6.58 -12.85 -13.53
CA LEU A 5 -6.66 -12.11 -14.79
C LEU A 5 -6.99 -10.63 -14.56
N TRP A 6 -7.82 -10.31 -13.58
CA TRP A 6 -8.13 -8.93 -13.24
C TRP A 6 -6.90 -8.17 -12.72
N TRP A 7 -6.14 -8.76 -11.79
CA TRP A 7 -4.91 -8.14 -11.28
C TRP A 7 -3.82 -8.00 -12.34
N ASP A 8 -3.74 -8.97 -13.27
CA ASP A 8 -2.83 -8.90 -14.42
C ASP A 8 -3.24 -7.78 -15.39
N ALA A 9 -4.53 -7.61 -15.65
CA ALA A 9 -5.07 -6.52 -16.46
C ALA A 9 -4.78 -5.15 -15.81
N PHE A 10 -5.06 -5.02 -14.51
CA PHE A 10 -4.72 -3.84 -13.72
C PHE A 10 -3.24 -3.48 -13.84
N ALA A 11 -2.34 -4.45 -13.63
CA ALA A 11 -0.91 -4.18 -13.72
C ALA A 11 -0.47 -3.83 -15.15
N THR A 12 -1.15 -4.35 -16.17
CA THR A 12 -0.86 -4.04 -17.58
C THR A 12 -1.28 -2.62 -17.96
N GLU A 13 -2.38 -2.14 -17.38
CA GLU A 13 -2.86 -0.78 -17.57
C GLU A 13 -1.92 0.25 -16.93
N PHE A 14 -1.43 0.00 -15.71
CA PHE A 14 -0.69 1.01 -14.95
C PHE A 14 0.84 0.85 -14.93
N PHE A 15 1.39 -0.33 -15.24
CA PHE A 15 2.83 -0.59 -15.13
C PHE A 15 3.45 -1.05 -16.45
N GLU A 16 4.68 -0.62 -16.69
CA GLU A 16 5.52 -1.11 -17.78
C GLU A 16 5.85 -2.60 -17.66
N ASP A 17 6.23 -3.23 -18.76
CA ASP A 17 6.57 -4.66 -18.80
C ASP A 17 7.88 -4.97 -18.05
N ASP A 18 8.76 -3.97 -17.90
CA ASP A 18 10.00 -4.03 -17.14
C ASP A 18 9.92 -3.30 -15.77
N ALA A 19 8.69 -2.98 -15.33
CA ALA A 19 8.50 -2.19 -14.13
C ALA A 19 9.03 -2.86 -12.84
N SER A 20 9.42 -2.02 -11.88
CA SER A 20 9.83 -2.44 -10.54
C SER A 20 9.03 -1.75 -9.44
N LEU A 21 8.76 -2.48 -8.37
CA LEU A 21 8.05 -2.00 -7.18
C LEU A 21 8.94 -2.20 -5.97
N THR A 22 9.23 -1.11 -5.25
CA THR A 22 10.07 -1.10 -4.05
C THR A 22 9.30 -0.59 -2.84
N LEU A 23 9.38 -1.33 -1.74
CA LEU A 23 8.95 -0.91 -0.42
C LEU A 23 10.14 -0.75 0.50
N THR A 24 10.11 0.29 1.34
CA THR A 24 11.10 0.48 2.40
C THR A 24 10.41 0.89 3.69
N PHE A 25 10.76 0.24 4.80
CA PHE A 25 10.17 0.50 6.12
C PHE A 25 11.07 -0.05 7.23
N CYS A 26 10.88 0.39 8.48
CA CYS A 26 11.64 -0.10 9.62
C CYS A 26 10.80 -1.08 10.45
N LEU A 27 11.30 -2.29 10.66
CA LEU A 27 10.78 -3.23 11.64
C LEU A 27 11.64 -3.21 12.91
N GLU A 28 11.24 -3.98 13.93
CA GLU A 28 11.97 -4.12 15.20
C GLU A 28 13.42 -4.61 15.01
N ASP A 29 13.68 -5.39 13.96
CA ASP A 29 15.00 -5.93 13.60
C ASP A 29 15.76 -5.04 12.59
N GLY A 30 15.26 -3.83 12.33
CA GLY A 30 15.94 -2.80 11.54
C GLY A 30 15.26 -2.46 10.20
N PRO A 31 15.96 -1.68 9.35
CA PRO A 31 15.42 -1.24 8.06
C PRO A 31 15.28 -2.42 7.10
N LYS A 32 14.12 -2.51 6.44
CA LYS A 32 13.78 -3.49 5.41
C LYS A 32 13.58 -2.79 4.08
N ARG A 33 14.08 -3.42 3.02
CA ARG A 33 13.88 -3.01 1.63
C ARG A 33 13.52 -4.24 0.81
N TYR A 34 12.35 -4.20 0.17
CA TYR A 34 11.87 -5.25 -0.71
C TYR A 34 11.66 -4.67 -2.09
N THR A 35 12.23 -5.28 -3.11
CA THR A 35 12.04 -4.90 -4.51
C THR A 35 11.54 -6.11 -5.28
N ILE A 36 10.44 -5.94 -6.01
CA ILE A 36 9.85 -6.96 -6.88
C ILE A 36 9.77 -6.44 -8.31
N GLY A 37 9.85 -7.36 -9.28
CA GLY A 37 9.65 -7.05 -10.69
C GLY A 37 8.21 -7.21 -11.13
N ARG A 38 7.94 -6.82 -12.38
CA ARG A 38 6.62 -6.75 -13.02
C ARG A 38 5.71 -7.98 -12.83
N THR A 39 6.25 -9.19 -12.86
CA THR A 39 5.47 -10.43 -12.73
C THR A 39 4.88 -10.65 -11.33
N LEU A 40 5.42 -9.96 -10.32
CA LEU A 40 4.97 -10.05 -8.93
C LEU A 40 4.12 -8.85 -8.49
N ILE A 41 4.08 -7.76 -9.27
CA ILE A 41 3.27 -6.56 -8.97
C ILE A 41 1.77 -6.89 -8.81
N PRO A 42 1.12 -7.66 -9.70
CA PRO A 42 -0.27 -8.07 -9.51
C PRO A 42 -0.51 -8.75 -8.14
N ARG A 43 0.40 -9.65 -7.77
CA ARG A 43 0.32 -10.42 -6.51
C ARG A 43 0.56 -9.54 -5.29
N TYR A 44 1.41 -8.53 -5.39
CA TYR A 44 1.60 -7.55 -4.32
C TYR A 44 0.29 -6.85 -3.98
N PHE A 45 -0.38 -6.23 -4.96
CA PHE A 45 -1.63 -5.52 -4.71
C PHE A 45 -2.72 -6.47 -4.23
N ARG A 46 -2.83 -7.66 -4.83
CA ARG A 46 -3.74 -8.71 -4.37
C ARG A 46 -3.53 -9.08 -2.89
N SER A 47 -2.27 -9.20 -2.44
CA SER A 47 -1.96 -9.57 -1.06
C SER A 47 -2.51 -8.58 -0.02
N ILE A 48 -2.69 -7.31 -0.40
CA ILE A 48 -3.27 -6.28 0.47
C ILE A 48 -4.74 -6.62 0.75
N PHE A 49 -5.51 -6.96 -0.28
CA PHE A 49 -6.93 -7.32 -0.18
C PHE A 49 -7.13 -8.69 0.50
N GLU A 50 -6.25 -9.65 0.25
CA GLU A 50 -6.24 -10.93 0.99
C GLU A 50 -6.01 -10.74 2.50
N GLY A 51 -5.38 -9.63 2.89
CA GLY A 51 -5.21 -9.22 4.27
C GLY A 51 -6.48 -8.65 4.95
N GLY A 52 -7.64 -8.67 4.28
CA GLY A 52 -8.91 -8.18 4.82
C GLY A 52 -9.26 -6.74 4.43
N VAL A 53 -8.50 -6.14 3.50
CA VAL A 53 -8.76 -4.82 2.94
C VAL A 53 -9.87 -4.89 1.90
N THR A 54 -10.82 -3.95 1.95
CA THR A 54 -11.93 -3.82 1.01
C THR A 54 -11.80 -2.60 0.09
N ASP A 55 -11.03 -1.58 0.50
CA ASP A 55 -10.74 -0.39 -0.30
C ASP A 55 -9.28 0.03 -0.11
N LEU A 56 -8.63 0.46 -1.19
CA LEU A 56 -7.26 0.98 -1.21
C LEU A 56 -7.20 2.19 -2.12
N HIS A 57 -6.66 3.30 -1.63
CA HIS A 57 -6.33 4.45 -2.45
C HIS A 57 -5.09 5.19 -1.93
N TYR A 58 -4.50 6.01 -2.80
CA TYR A 58 -3.35 6.85 -2.49
C TYR A 58 -3.74 8.33 -2.49
N VAL A 59 -3.28 9.08 -1.50
CA VAL A 59 -3.44 10.55 -1.43
C VAL A 59 -2.05 11.18 -1.51
N LEU A 60 -1.82 11.98 -2.55
CA LEU A 60 -0.54 12.66 -2.78
C LEU A 60 -0.69 14.14 -2.43
N LYS A 61 -0.03 14.58 -1.36
CA LYS A 61 -0.03 15.99 -0.95
C LYS A 61 1.21 16.68 -1.47
N TYR A 62 0.99 17.73 -2.25
CA TYR A 62 2.06 18.56 -2.83
C TYR A 62 3.13 17.76 -3.59
N PRO A 63 2.74 16.87 -4.54
CA PRO A 63 3.72 16.13 -5.34
C PRO A 63 4.55 17.10 -6.18
N LYS A 64 5.84 16.78 -6.36
CA LYS A 64 6.75 17.51 -7.25
C LYS A 64 6.97 16.68 -8.50
N GLU A 65 6.75 17.31 -9.66
CA GLU A 65 6.95 16.68 -10.96
C GLU A 65 8.23 17.20 -11.61
N SER A 66 9.02 16.29 -12.17
CA SER A 66 10.24 16.57 -12.93
C SER A 66 10.16 15.86 -14.28
N PHE A 67 10.32 16.63 -15.36
CA PHE A 67 10.26 16.12 -16.73
C PHE A 67 11.68 15.88 -17.26
N HIS A 68 11.90 14.68 -17.78
CA HIS A 68 13.13 14.28 -18.46
C HIS A 68 12.82 13.95 -19.92
N ASN A 69 13.85 13.63 -20.72
CA ASN A 69 13.67 13.39 -22.15
C ASN A 69 12.70 12.23 -22.46
N THR A 70 12.69 11.18 -21.64
CA THR A 70 11.91 9.95 -21.88
C THR A 70 11.09 9.50 -20.67
N THR A 71 11.15 10.23 -19.56
CA THR A 71 10.47 9.87 -18.31
C THR A 71 9.96 11.10 -17.58
N ILE A 72 8.96 10.87 -16.73
CA ILE A 72 8.47 11.85 -15.74
C ILE A 72 8.66 11.25 -14.36
N THR A 73 9.27 12.02 -13.46
CA THR A 73 9.39 11.64 -12.05
C THR A 73 8.39 12.42 -11.22
N LEU A 74 7.56 11.71 -10.46
CA LEU A 74 6.70 12.29 -9.43
C LEU A 74 7.28 11.92 -8.05
N ASP A 75 7.64 12.92 -7.27
CA ASP A 75 8.15 12.76 -5.90
C ASP A 75 7.21 13.42 -4.90
N CYS A 76 6.56 12.61 -4.06
CA CYS A 76 5.64 13.05 -3.04
C CYS A 76 6.15 12.65 -1.66
N GLU A 77 6.70 13.61 -0.91
CA GLU A 77 7.18 13.39 0.46
C GLU A 77 6.07 13.14 1.48
N GLN A 78 4.82 13.55 1.17
CA GLN A 78 3.64 13.44 2.02
C GLN A 78 2.57 12.59 1.34
N ALA A 79 2.93 11.36 0.99
CA ALA A 79 2.03 10.39 0.41
C ALA A 79 1.35 9.55 1.51
N LEU A 80 0.05 9.33 1.36
CA LEU A 80 -0.72 8.45 2.22
C LEU A 80 -1.23 7.27 1.39
N MET A 81 -0.98 6.06 1.86
CA MET A 81 -1.69 4.86 1.45
C MET A 81 -2.79 4.59 2.47
N VAL A 82 -4.05 4.65 2.03
CA VAL A 82 -5.22 4.49 2.91
C VAL A 82 -5.88 3.16 2.57
N THR A 83 -6.05 2.30 3.56
CA THR A 83 -6.76 1.03 3.43
C THR A 83 -7.92 0.95 4.39
N GLN A 84 -9.10 0.56 3.87
CA GLN A 84 -10.27 0.25 4.69
C GLN A 84 -10.38 -1.25 4.87
N HIS A 85 -10.50 -1.72 6.10
CA HIS A 85 -10.62 -3.14 6.41
C HIS A 85 -12.08 -3.56 6.57
N GLY A 86 -12.34 -4.84 6.38
CA GLY A 86 -13.66 -5.45 6.55
C GLY A 86 -14.05 -5.71 8.02
N LYS A 87 -15.09 -6.54 8.19
CA LYS A 87 -15.56 -7.01 9.50
C LYS A 87 -14.43 -7.70 10.30
N PRO A 88 -14.45 -7.64 11.65
CA PRO A 88 -15.53 -7.11 12.49
C PRO A 88 -15.35 -5.63 12.89
N MET A 89 -14.16 -5.07 12.75
CA MET A 89 -13.83 -3.75 13.32
C MET A 89 -13.80 -2.60 12.30
N PHE A 90 -13.74 -2.91 11.01
CA PHE A 90 -13.63 -1.94 9.92
C PHE A 90 -12.61 -0.81 10.12
N PRO A 91 -11.39 -1.08 10.64
CA PRO A 91 -10.43 -0.02 10.85
C PRO A 91 -9.98 0.59 9.52
N ASN A 92 -9.76 1.89 9.53
CA ASN A 92 -9.02 2.58 8.48
C ASN A 92 -7.55 2.64 8.88
N VAL A 93 -6.68 2.05 8.07
CA VAL A 93 -5.23 2.12 8.27
C VAL A 93 -4.66 3.16 7.31
N ILE A 94 -4.04 4.20 7.88
CA ILE A 94 -3.38 5.28 7.15
C ILE A 94 -1.88 5.07 7.28
N THR A 95 -1.23 4.75 6.17
CA THR A 95 0.21 4.53 6.08
C THR A 95 0.86 5.72 5.39
N GLU A 96 1.73 6.43 6.10
CA GLU A 96 2.38 7.65 5.63
C GLU A 96 3.82 7.36 5.20
N GLY A 97 4.22 7.93 4.06
CA GLY A 97 5.55 7.77 3.53
C GLY A 97 5.88 8.75 2.41
N ARG A 98 7.07 8.56 1.83
CA ARG A 98 7.46 9.20 0.57
C ARG A 98 7.16 8.23 -0.57
N LEU A 99 6.37 8.66 -1.55
CA LEU A 99 6.13 7.92 -2.78
C LEU A 99 6.90 8.59 -3.92
N ILE A 100 7.76 7.82 -4.59
CA ILE A 100 8.46 8.24 -5.80
C ILE A 100 7.98 7.34 -6.93
N LEU A 101 7.46 7.94 -8.00
CA LEU A 101 7.02 7.27 -9.21
C LEU A 101 7.89 7.75 -10.38
N GLU A 102 8.30 6.82 -11.23
CA GLU A 102 8.83 7.14 -12.55
C GLU A 102 7.88 6.60 -13.61
N PHE A 103 7.42 7.47 -14.49
CA PHE A 103 6.55 7.16 -15.61
C PHE A 103 7.33 7.22 -16.91
N THR A 104 7.00 6.36 -17.88
CA THR A 104 7.42 6.57 -19.27
C THR A 104 6.73 7.82 -19.82
N PHE A 105 7.46 8.65 -20.57
CA PHE A 105 6.87 9.82 -21.23
C PHE A 105 6.39 9.46 -22.63
N ASP A 106 5.24 8.80 -22.70
CA ASP A 106 4.53 8.41 -23.92
C ASP A 106 3.00 8.58 -23.75
N ASP A 107 2.20 8.07 -24.68
CA ASP A 107 0.74 8.21 -24.65
C ASP A 107 0.08 7.42 -23.50
N LEU A 108 0.73 6.37 -22.99
CA LEU A 108 0.17 5.49 -21.95
C LEU A 108 0.56 5.93 -20.54
N MET A 109 1.70 6.62 -20.38
CA MET A 109 2.18 7.16 -19.10
C MET A 109 2.24 6.08 -18.00
N ARG A 110 2.73 4.87 -18.34
CA ARG A 110 2.78 3.76 -17.39
C ARG A 110 3.94 3.90 -16.41
N ILE A 111 3.76 3.34 -15.23
CA ILE A 111 4.74 3.34 -14.13
C ILE A 111 5.87 2.35 -14.46
N ARG A 112 7.09 2.85 -14.56
CA ARG A 112 8.32 2.07 -14.67
C ARG A 112 8.94 1.77 -13.30
N SER A 113 8.88 2.74 -12.39
CA SER A 113 9.39 2.59 -11.03
C SER A 113 8.36 3.09 -10.02
N TRP A 114 8.03 2.25 -9.04
CA TRP A 114 7.19 2.60 -7.91
C TRP A 114 7.98 2.39 -6.63
N HIS A 115 8.27 3.44 -5.88
CA HIS A 115 8.99 3.33 -4.60
C HIS A 115 8.24 4.03 -3.48
N PHE A 116 7.73 3.24 -2.53
CA PHE A 116 7.10 3.76 -1.32
C PHE A 116 7.97 3.50 -0.08
N ALA A 117 8.45 4.58 0.53
CA ALA A 117 9.23 4.56 1.76
C ALA A 117 8.33 4.96 2.95
N ILE A 118 7.83 3.96 3.67
CA ILE A 118 6.93 4.12 4.82
C ILE A 118 7.71 4.69 6.01
N ARG A 119 7.12 5.68 6.67
CA ARG A 119 7.67 6.33 7.87
C ARG A 119 6.87 6.00 9.11
N GLN A 120 5.54 6.03 9.01
CA GLN A 120 4.63 5.78 10.12
C GLN A 120 3.27 5.30 9.63
N HIS A 121 2.44 4.80 10.54
CA HIS A 121 1.06 4.42 10.25
C HIS A 121 0.15 4.72 11.45
N ARG A 122 -1.16 4.81 11.19
CA ARG A 122 -2.21 4.96 12.21
C ARG A 122 -3.37 4.04 11.87
N GLU A 123 -3.93 3.39 12.88
CA GLU A 123 -5.15 2.58 12.75
C GLU A 123 -6.30 3.31 13.43
N LEU A 124 -7.34 3.64 12.66
CA LEU A 124 -8.50 4.39 13.12
C LEU A 124 -9.69 3.45 13.23
N VAL A 125 -10.13 3.19 14.45
CA VAL A 125 -11.32 2.37 14.73
C VAL A 125 -12.56 3.27 14.80
N PRO A 126 -13.67 2.92 14.13
CA PRO A 126 -14.91 3.67 14.23
C PRO A 126 -15.44 3.71 15.67
N ARG A 127 -15.81 4.91 16.16
CA ARG A 127 -16.34 5.09 17.52
C ARG A 127 -17.62 4.28 17.79
N SER A 128 -18.43 4.03 16.77
CA SER A 128 -19.64 3.20 16.87
C SER A 128 -19.33 1.77 17.29
N VAL A 129 -18.23 1.18 16.80
CA VAL A 129 -17.82 -0.18 17.16
C VAL A 129 -17.37 -0.24 18.61
N ILE A 130 -16.63 0.78 19.07
CA ILE A 130 -16.20 0.88 20.47
C ILE A 130 -17.39 1.08 21.41
N ALA A 131 -18.35 1.94 21.05
CA ALA A 131 -19.51 2.25 21.88
C ALA A 131 -20.49 1.06 22.05
N LEU A 132 -20.54 0.17 21.07
CA LEU A 132 -21.35 -1.05 21.13
C LEU A 132 -20.70 -2.15 21.96
N GLN A 133 -19.38 -2.05 22.21
CA GLN A 133 -18.63 -3.06 22.91
C GLN A 133 -18.61 -2.80 24.43
N GLN A 134 -19.27 -3.67 25.19
CA GLN A 134 -19.30 -3.58 26.66
C GLN A 134 -18.32 -4.54 27.34
N ASP A 135 -17.77 -5.51 26.59
CA ASP A 135 -16.80 -6.47 27.09
C ASP A 135 -15.38 -5.86 27.15
N PRO A 136 -14.79 -5.67 28.35
CA PRO A 136 -13.44 -5.13 28.49
C PRO A 136 -12.37 -5.95 27.76
N ALA A 137 -12.51 -7.28 27.68
CA ALA A 137 -11.56 -8.14 27.01
C ALA A 137 -11.55 -7.90 25.49
N MET A 138 -12.73 -7.68 24.90
CA MET A 138 -12.83 -7.33 23.49
C MET A 138 -12.27 -5.92 23.24
N ILE A 139 -12.53 -4.94 24.11
CA ILE A 139 -11.94 -3.59 23.98
C ILE A 139 -10.41 -3.65 24.00
N GLU A 140 -9.83 -4.43 24.90
CA GLU A 140 -8.36 -4.64 24.94
C GLU A 140 -7.86 -5.25 23.63
N GLN A 141 -8.57 -6.23 23.06
CA GLN A 141 -8.20 -6.80 21.77
C GLN A 141 -8.25 -5.77 20.63
N MET A 142 -9.26 -4.89 20.62
CA MET A 142 -9.40 -3.81 19.64
C MET A 142 -8.31 -2.73 19.77
N SER A 143 -7.63 -2.65 20.92
CA SER A 143 -6.53 -1.70 21.14
C SER A 143 -5.20 -2.14 20.51
N LYS A 144 -5.10 -3.40 20.07
CA LYS A 144 -3.91 -3.95 19.42
C LYS A 144 -3.94 -3.65 17.93
N ASN A 145 -2.80 -3.23 17.39
CA ASN A 145 -2.67 -3.03 15.95
C ASN A 145 -2.86 -4.34 15.20
N ILE A 146 -3.56 -4.27 14.06
CA ILE A 146 -3.74 -5.39 13.13
C ILE A 146 -2.67 -5.43 12.03
N THR A 147 -1.89 -4.35 11.89
CA THR A 147 -0.80 -4.22 10.92
C THR A 147 0.56 -4.01 11.59
N ARG A 148 1.64 -4.22 10.82
CA ARG A 148 3.00 -3.79 11.18
C ARG A 148 3.49 -2.82 10.12
N GLN A 149 3.80 -1.59 10.51
CA GLN A 149 4.12 -0.50 9.58
C GLN A 149 3.02 -0.25 8.54
N GLY A 150 1.75 -0.44 8.92
CA GLY A 150 0.63 -0.24 8.01
C GLY A 150 0.47 -1.32 6.94
N LEU A 151 1.22 -2.43 7.05
CA LEU A 151 1.12 -3.60 6.19
C LEU A 151 0.55 -4.80 6.96
N THR A 152 -0.34 -5.56 6.33
CA THR A 152 -0.89 -6.79 6.92
C THR A 152 0.16 -7.90 6.92
N ASN A 153 -0.04 -8.92 7.76
CA ASN A 153 0.84 -10.10 7.78
C ASN A 153 0.83 -10.84 6.43
N TYR A 154 -0.27 -10.80 5.68
CA TYR A 154 -0.35 -11.38 4.34
C TYR A 154 0.63 -10.69 3.38
N THR A 155 0.59 -9.36 3.31
CA THR A 155 1.52 -8.58 2.48
C THR A 155 2.97 -8.74 2.95
N LEU A 156 3.22 -8.74 4.26
CA LEU A 156 4.58 -8.93 4.80
C LEU A 156 5.14 -10.32 4.48
N ASN A 157 4.31 -11.36 4.53
CA ASN A 157 4.72 -12.72 4.18
C ASN A 157 4.95 -12.86 2.68
N PHE A 158 4.18 -12.17 1.84
CA PHE A 158 4.42 -12.13 0.40
C PHE A 158 5.77 -11.48 0.04
N LEU A 159 6.19 -10.46 0.79
CA LEU A 159 7.45 -9.75 0.54
C LEU A 159 8.70 -10.52 0.97
N ARG A 160 8.56 -11.50 1.86
CA ARG A 160 9.67 -12.31 2.41
C ARG A 160 10.06 -13.45 1.47
#